data_AF-A0A3D3EYA6-F1
#
_entry.id   AF-A0A3D3EYA6-F1
#
_cell.length_a   1.000
_cell.length_b   1.000
_cell.length_c   1.000
_cell.angle_alpha   90.00
_cell.angle_beta   90.00
_cell.angle_gamma   90.00
#
_symmetry.space_group_name_H-M   'P 1'
#
loop_
_entity.id
_entity.type
_entity.pdbx_description
1 polymer ?
#
loop_
_entity_poly.entity_id
_entity_poly.type
_entity_poly.pdbx_seq_one_letter_code
_entity_poly.pdbx_strand_id
1 'polypeptide(L)'
;IEKGYEMPTPEDANWDWFISAFHDAKVAMRFAEEYNVGGLQDMEDDWGFVLPPKGPKAANYSVYFSDNVAVIPSSYDKETANKIAFAYNLWTEPTPGYDDPEAWKDNYYTKFRDERAVDETLTLMYDTAIENNDSVGMVYGTSYGDFAWDTYALVATPAEKIEQMQSVWQALIDDANK
;
A
#
# COMPACT_ATOMS: atom_id res chain seq x y z
N ILE A 1 7.00 14.31 -14.41
CA ILE A 1 7.67 14.28 -15.73
C ILE A 1 8.01 15.67 -16.29
N GLU A 2 7.07 16.45 -16.85
CA GLU A 2 7.42 17.65 -17.66
C GLU A 2 8.21 18.75 -16.94
N LYS A 3 8.01 18.91 -15.63
CA LYS A 3 8.71 19.91 -14.82
C LYS A 3 10.13 19.49 -14.39
N GLY A 4 10.55 18.27 -14.71
CA GLY A 4 11.91 17.79 -14.44
C GLY A 4 12.25 17.57 -12.96
N TYR A 5 11.24 17.40 -12.09
CA TYR A 5 11.46 17.12 -10.65
C TYR A 5 11.81 15.66 -10.36
N GLU A 6 11.54 14.75 -11.29
CA GLU A 6 11.87 13.34 -11.16
C GLU A 6 13.29 13.09 -11.65
N MET A 7 14.07 12.31 -10.90
CA MET A 7 15.35 11.82 -11.36
C MET A 7 15.11 10.87 -12.55
N PRO A 8 15.77 11.05 -13.70
CA PRO A 8 15.62 10.13 -14.82
C PRO A 8 16.21 8.77 -14.47
N THR A 9 15.55 7.71 -14.93
CA THR A 9 16.06 6.34 -14.83
C THR A 9 17.46 6.27 -15.47
N PRO A 10 18.49 5.82 -14.74
CA PRO A 10 19.82 5.64 -15.32
C PRO A 10 19.82 4.59 -16.44
N GLU A 11 20.75 4.72 -17.38
CA GLU A 11 20.97 3.73 -18.43
C GLU A 11 21.33 2.37 -17.80
N ASP A 12 20.71 1.29 -18.26
CA ASP A 12 20.84 -0.09 -17.75
C ASP A 12 20.45 -0.31 -16.27
N ALA A 13 19.68 0.60 -15.68
CA ALA A 13 19.22 0.45 -14.31
C ALA A 13 18.20 -0.69 -14.14
N ASN A 14 18.32 -1.45 -13.05
CA ASN A 14 17.28 -2.39 -12.62
C ASN A 14 15.99 -1.65 -12.25
N TRP A 15 14.84 -2.35 -12.23
CA TRP A 15 13.54 -1.73 -11.95
C TRP A 15 13.48 -1.00 -10.61
N ASP A 16 14.25 -1.44 -9.63
CA ASP A 16 14.31 -0.99 -8.23
C ASP A 16 15.38 0.08 -7.97
N TRP A 17 15.99 0.65 -9.02
CA TRP A 17 17.08 1.64 -8.91
C TRP A 17 16.76 2.84 -8.01
N PHE A 18 15.49 3.21 -7.93
CA PHE A 18 15.00 4.34 -7.14
C PHE A 18 15.16 4.11 -5.62
N ILE A 19 15.25 2.83 -5.19
CA ILE A 19 15.51 2.47 -3.79
C ILE A 19 16.91 2.94 -3.40
N SER A 20 17.92 2.53 -4.18
CA SER A 20 19.31 2.94 -3.98
C SER A 20 19.50 4.44 -4.20
N ALA A 21 18.77 5.05 -5.14
CA ALA A 21 18.84 6.49 -5.34
C ALA A 21 18.40 7.29 -4.11
N PHE A 22 17.35 6.87 -3.41
CA PHE A 22 16.93 7.50 -2.17
C PHE A 22 17.91 7.20 -1.03
N HIS A 23 18.33 5.92 -0.90
CA HIS A 23 19.29 5.50 0.12
C HIS A 23 20.62 6.28 0.05
N ASP A 24 21.13 6.50 -1.16
CA ASP A 24 22.39 7.22 -1.41
C ASP A 24 22.20 8.75 -1.47
N ALA A 25 21.07 9.28 -0.98
CA ALA A 25 20.74 10.71 -0.98
C ALA A 25 20.80 11.41 -2.36
N LYS A 26 20.59 10.66 -3.45
CA LYS A 26 20.54 11.20 -4.83
C LYS A 26 19.21 11.88 -5.14
N VAL A 27 18.17 11.56 -4.37
CA VAL A 27 16.85 12.19 -4.44
C VAL A 27 16.38 12.58 -3.04
N ALA A 28 15.69 13.72 -2.94
CA ALA A 28 15.22 14.23 -1.65
C ALA A 28 13.96 13.52 -1.12
N MET A 29 13.16 12.91 -2.02
CA MET A 29 11.91 12.25 -1.68
C MET A 29 11.72 11.02 -2.57
N ARG A 30 11.12 9.98 -1.99
CA ARG A 30 10.68 8.77 -2.69
C ARG A 30 9.28 8.41 -2.19
N PHE A 31 8.44 7.92 -3.10
CA PHE A 31 7.17 7.29 -2.73
C PHE A 31 7.42 5.81 -2.40
N ALA A 32 7.00 5.36 -1.22
CA ALA A 32 7.21 4.00 -0.75
C ALA A 32 6.17 3.62 0.32
N GLU A 33 5.89 2.34 0.43
CA GLU A 33 5.11 1.77 1.52
C GLU A 33 5.95 1.64 2.80
N GLU A 34 5.27 1.68 3.96
CA GLU A 34 5.88 1.64 5.30
C GLU A 34 6.91 0.51 5.45
N TYR A 35 6.61 -0.70 4.97
CA TYR A 35 7.47 -1.88 5.14
C TYR A 35 8.89 -1.70 4.58
N ASN A 36 9.10 -0.73 3.67
CA ASN A 36 10.41 -0.42 3.10
C ASN A 36 11.38 0.15 4.14
N VAL A 37 10.92 0.57 5.32
CA VAL A 37 11.76 1.14 6.39
C VAL A 37 12.95 0.26 6.78
N GLY A 38 12.79 -1.07 6.70
CA GLY A 38 13.88 -2.00 6.99
C GLY A 38 15.09 -1.84 6.06
N GLY A 39 14.89 -1.34 4.83
CA GLY A 39 15.97 -1.07 3.88
C GLY A 39 16.62 0.31 4.03
N LEU A 40 16.23 1.10 5.03
CA LEU A 40 16.73 2.46 5.29
C LEU A 40 17.44 2.57 6.65
N GLN A 41 17.71 1.44 7.29
CA GLN A 41 18.27 1.40 8.64
C GLN A 41 19.71 1.92 8.69
N ASP A 42 20.50 1.65 7.65
CA ASP A 42 21.90 2.01 7.51
C ASP A 42 22.16 3.29 6.71
N MET A 43 21.10 4.02 6.33
CA MET A 43 21.23 5.34 5.72
C MET A 43 22.05 6.29 6.61
N GLU A 44 23.00 7.00 6.01
CA GLU A 44 23.80 8.00 6.72
C GLU A 44 22.93 9.20 7.14
N ASP A 45 22.12 9.70 6.20
CA ASP A 45 21.23 10.84 6.41
C ASP A 45 19.97 10.47 7.21
N ASP A 46 19.47 11.43 7.98
CA ASP A 46 18.16 11.32 8.62
C ASP A 46 17.04 11.49 7.59
N TRP A 47 15.95 10.77 7.83
CA TRP A 47 14.80 10.73 6.95
C TRP A 47 13.50 10.71 7.76
N GLY A 48 12.42 11.18 7.13
CA GLY A 48 11.08 11.16 7.71
C GLY A 48 10.11 10.40 6.82
N PHE A 49 9.00 9.94 7.40
CA PHE A 49 7.93 9.26 6.69
C PHE A 49 6.62 10.04 6.88
N VAL A 50 6.04 10.46 5.76
CA VAL A 50 4.85 11.32 5.73
C VAL A 50 3.92 10.88 4.62
N LEU A 51 2.61 11.11 4.82
CA LEU A 51 1.62 10.95 3.76
C LEU A 51 1.76 12.06 2.71
N PRO A 52 1.51 11.77 1.42
CA PRO A 52 1.47 12.81 0.40
C PRO A 52 0.40 13.86 0.72
N PRO A 53 0.57 15.11 0.24
CA PRO A 53 -0.44 16.14 0.40
C PRO A 53 -1.82 15.66 -0.06
N LYS A 54 -2.85 15.96 0.73
CA LYS A 54 -4.24 15.66 0.34
C LYS A 54 -4.57 16.31 -1.01
N GLY A 55 -5.34 15.58 -1.82
CA GLY A 55 -5.91 16.14 -3.03
C GLY A 55 -6.77 17.38 -2.72
N PRO A 56 -6.93 18.32 -3.66
CA PRO A 56 -7.57 19.62 -3.41
C PRO A 56 -9.04 19.54 -2.99
N LYS A 57 -9.68 18.38 -3.19
CA LYS A 57 -11.08 18.11 -2.80
C LYS A 57 -11.21 17.03 -1.73
N ALA A 58 -10.09 16.50 -1.22
CA ALA A 58 -10.10 15.40 -0.27
C ALA A 58 -10.33 15.94 1.15
N ALA A 59 -11.37 15.44 1.81
CA ALA A 59 -11.63 15.76 3.22
C ALA A 59 -10.58 15.09 4.13
N ASN A 60 -10.32 13.80 3.88
CA ASN A 60 -9.34 12.98 4.61
C ASN A 60 -8.25 12.45 3.69
N TYR A 61 -7.21 11.86 4.29
CA TYR A 61 -6.22 11.08 3.56
C TYR A 61 -6.85 9.77 3.06
N SER A 62 -6.32 9.27 1.94
CA SER A 62 -6.60 7.94 1.44
C SER A 62 -5.32 7.15 1.52
N VAL A 63 -5.39 6.00 2.17
CA VAL A 63 -4.25 5.10 2.34
C VAL A 63 -4.57 3.79 1.67
N TYR A 64 -3.53 3.15 1.17
CA TYR A 64 -3.59 1.82 0.64
C TYR A 64 -3.12 0.87 1.74
N PHE A 65 -4.01 -0.02 2.16
CA PHE A 65 -3.66 -1.14 3.02
C PHE A 65 -3.72 -2.39 2.16
N SER A 66 -2.56 -2.99 1.94
CA SER A 66 -2.44 -4.37 1.46
C SER A 66 -2.00 -5.18 2.65
N ASP A 67 -2.95 -5.44 3.53
CA ASP A 67 -2.72 -6.37 4.61
C ASP A 67 -2.86 -7.80 4.09
N ASN A 68 -2.36 -8.77 4.85
CA ASN A 68 -2.55 -10.18 4.51
C ASN A 68 -4.02 -10.57 4.71
N VAL A 69 -4.87 -10.24 3.74
CA VAL A 69 -6.31 -10.54 3.79
C VAL A 69 -6.50 -12.05 3.85
N ALA A 70 -6.92 -12.54 5.01
CA ALA A 70 -7.29 -13.94 5.19
C ALA A 70 -8.74 -14.15 4.73
N VAL A 71 -8.93 -15.00 3.71
CA VAL A 71 -10.25 -15.37 3.20
C VAL A 71 -10.59 -16.81 3.55
N ILE A 72 -11.84 -17.07 3.92
CA ILE A 72 -12.37 -18.44 4.05
C ILE A 72 -13.05 -18.81 2.73
N PRO A 73 -12.57 -19.82 2.01
CA PRO A 73 -13.21 -20.29 0.78
C PRO A 73 -14.68 -20.64 1.00
N SER A 74 -15.54 -20.16 0.10
CA SER A 74 -16.98 -20.42 0.12
C SER A 74 -17.36 -21.89 -0.12
N SER A 75 -16.39 -22.71 -0.54
CA SER A 75 -16.55 -24.15 -0.76
C SER A 75 -16.63 -24.97 0.53
N TYR A 76 -16.22 -24.41 1.67
CA TYR A 76 -16.34 -25.09 2.96
C TYR A 76 -17.77 -25.04 3.50
N ASP A 77 -18.20 -26.14 4.12
CA ASP A 77 -19.45 -26.15 4.87
C ASP A 77 -19.37 -25.22 6.10
N LYS A 78 -20.54 -24.86 6.64
CA LYS A 78 -20.66 -23.93 7.77
C LYS A 78 -19.89 -24.39 9.02
N GLU A 79 -19.84 -25.68 9.31
CA GLU A 79 -19.16 -26.19 10.50
C GLU A 79 -17.64 -26.03 10.34
N THR A 80 -17.11 -26.40 9.18
CA THR A 80 -15.71 -26.25 8.84
C THR A 80 -15.28 -24.78 8.84
N ALA A 81 -16.06 -23.90 8.20
CA ALA A 81 -15.81 -22.46 8.18
C ALA A 81 -15.76 -21.87 9.60
N ASN A 82 -16.68 -22.27 10.49
CA ASN A 82 -16.68 -21.82 11.89
C ASN A 82 -15.43 -22.27 12.67
N LYS A 83 -14.94 -23.49 12.44
CA LYS A 83 -13.72 -23.98 13.10
C LYS A 83 -12.49 -23.23 12.62
N ILE A 84 -12.40 -22.92 11.33
CA ILE A 84 -11.32 -22.11 10.75
C ILE A 84 -11.34 -20.71 11.37
N ALA A 85 -12.51 -20.05 11.39
CA ALA A 85 -12.66 -18.73 12.00
C ALA A 85 -12.28 -18.73 13.48
N PHE A 86 -12.71 -19.74 14.25
CA PHE A 86 -12.33 -19.88 15.66
C PHE A 86 -10.82 -20.02 15.85
N ALA A 87 -10.17 -20.89 15.07
CA ALA A 87 -8.72 -21.09 15.16
C ALA A 87 -7.95 -19.83 14.76
N TYR A 88 -8.41 -19.11 13.74
CA TYR A 88 -7.81 -17.85 13.31
C TYR A 88 -7.93 -16.77 14.39
N ASN A 89 -9.13 -16.58 14.97
CA ASN A 89 -9.31 -15.63 16.07
C ASN A 89 -8.41 -15.96 17.26
N LEU A 90 -8.25 -17.24 17.62
CA LEU A 90 -7.33 -17.65 18.69
C LEU A 90 -5.87 -17.28 18.39
N TRP A 91 -5.49 -17.24 17.12
CA TRP A 91 -4.14 -16.88 16.68
C TRP A 91 -3.92 -15.38 16.56
N THR A 92 -4.95 -14.61 16.19
CA THR A 92 -4.82 -13.19 15.84
C THR A 92 -5.30 -12.21 16.91
N GLU A 93 -6.25 -12.62 17.75
CA GLU A 93 -6.79 -11.71 18.78
C GLU A 93 -5.76 -11.49 19.90
N PRO A 94 -5.74 -10.28 20.52
CA PRO A 94 -4.95 -10.02 21.70
C PRO A 94 -5.24 -11.04 22.81
N THR A 95 -4.22 -11.34 23.63
CA THR A 95 -4.40 -12.22 24.79
C THR A 95 -5.40 -11.58 25.75
N PRO A 96 -6.48 -12.26 26.17
CA PRO A 96 -7.48 -11.67 27.05
C PRO A 96 -6.87 -11.02 28.30
N GLY A 97 -7.17 -9.74 28.54
CA GLY A 97 -6.62 -8.96 29.65
C GLY A 97 -5.34 -8.19 29.32
N TYR A 98 -4.84 -8.28 28.09
CA TYR A 98 -3.81 -7.41 27.53
C TYR A 98 -4.44 -6.55 26.42
N ASP A 99 -5.10 -5.47 26.84
CA ASP A 99 -5.87 -4.58 25.97
C ASP A 99 -5.15 -3.22 25.88
N ASP A 100 -3.98 -3.20 25.25
CA ASP A 100 -3.29 -1.95 24.93
C ASP A 100 -3.53 -1.60 23.44
N PRO A 101 -4.41 -0.62 23.15
CA PRO A 101 -4.72 -0.23 21.77
C PRO A 101 -3.51 0.36 21.04
N GLU A 102 -2.47 0.79 21.76
CA GLU A 102 -1.27 1.42 21.19
C GLU A 102 -0.11 0.44 21.05
N ALA A 103 -0.26 -0.82 21.45
CA ALA A 103 0.80 -1.84 21.42
C ALA A 103 1.39 -2.07 20.02
N TRP A 104 0.66 -1.72 18.95
CA TRP A 104 1.17 -1.79 17.58
C TRP A 104 2.34 -0.83 17.34
N LYS A 105 2.41 0.30 18.05
CA LYS A 105 3.43 1.34 17.88
C LYS A 105 4.82 0.90 18.32
N ASP A 106 4.91 0.03 19.34
CA ASP A 106 6.18 -0.44 19.92
C ASP A 106 7.13 -1.02 18.86
N ASN A 107 6.58 -1.77 17.91
CA ASN A 107 7.36 -2.35 16.82
C ASN A 107 7.98 -1.26 15.93
N TYR A 108 7.22 -0.19 15.65
CA TYR A 108 7.60 0.86 14.73
C TYR A 108 8.59 1.87 15.33
N TYR A 109 8.53 2.14 16.64
CA TYR A 109 9.54 3.01 17.28
C TYR A 109 10.97 2.47 17.14
N THR A 110 11.14 1.14 16.98
CA THR A 110 12.46 0.55 16.74
C THR A 110 12.95 0.67 15.28
N LYS A 111 12.05 1.02 14.36
CA LYS A 111 12.29 1.06 12.91
C LYS A 111 12.45 2.49 12.39
N PHE A 112 11.72 3.44 12.95
CA PHE A 112 11.76 4.84 12.54
C PHE A 112 12.78 5.63 13.35
N ARG A 113 13.41 6.61 12.70
CA ARG A 113 14.34 7.55 13.33
C ARG A 113 13.65 8.76 13.96
N ASP A 114 12.44 9.06 13.50
CA ASP A 114 11.60 10.17 13.96
C ASP A 114 10.29 9.62 14.54
N GLU A 115 10.04 9.87 15.83
CA GLU A 115 8.84 9.43 16.54
C GLU A 115 7.56 9.95 15.87
N ARG A 116 7.61 11.11 15.20
CA ARG A 116 6.45 11.67 14.46
C ARG A 116 5.99 10.78 13.31
N ALA A 117 6.89 9.97 12.74
CA ALA A 117 6.48 8.97 11.76
C ALA A 117 5.45 8.01 12.36
N VAL A 118 5.62 7.61 13.63
CA VAL A 118 4.71 6.70 14.34
C VAL A 118 3.51 7.46 14.91
N ASP A 119 3.79 8.53 15.67
CA ASP A 119 2.78 9.27 16.44
C ASP A 119 1.82 10.09 15.57
N GLU A 120 2.30 10.59 14.44
CA GLU A 120 1.49 11.40 13.53
C GLU A 120 1.15 10.63 12.27
N THR A 121 2.15 10.20 11.49
CA THR A 121 1.90 9.64 10.14
C THR A 121 1.20 8.28 10.21
N LEU A 122 1.77 7.30 10.92
CA LEU A 122 1.15 5.97 11.02
C LEU A 122 -0.17 6.04 11.77
N THR A 123 -0.25 6.80 12.87
CA THR A 123 -1.52 7.00 13.59
C THR A 123 -2.61 7.58 12.67
N LEU A 124 -2.27 8.54 11.81
CA LEU A 124 -3.21 9.07 10.81
C LEU A 124 -3.65 8.00 9.80
N MET A 125 -2.75 7.10 9.40
CA MET A 125 -3.06 5.97 8.52
C MET A 125 -4.01 4.96 9.17
N TYR A 126 -3.79 4.61 10.43
CA TYR A 126 -4.60 3.63 11.18
C TYR A 126 -5.97 4.19 11.60
N ASP A 127 -6.02 5.41 12.13
CA ASP A 127 -7.21 5.90 12.83
C ASP A 127 -8.16 6.75 11.97
N THR A 128 -7.63 7.43 10.95
CA THR A 128 -8.36 8.53 10.29
C THR A 128 -8.47 8.38 8.79
N ALA A 129 -7.47 7.77 8.15
CA ALA A 129 -7.44 7.68 6.70
C ALA A 129 -8.55 6.75 6.18
N ILE A 130 -9.01 7.05 4.96
CA ILE A 130 -9.90 6.14 4.24
C ILE A 130 -9.03 4.99 3.75
N GLU A 131 -9.26 3.81 4.30
CA GLU A 131 -8.61 2.57 3.89
C GLU A 131 -9.11 2.12 2.51
N ASN A 132 -8.19 1.89 1.59
CA ASN A 132 -8.46 1.30 0.29
C ASN A 132 -7.75 -0.05 0.22
N ASN A 133 -8.55 -1.11 0.29
CA ASN A 133 -8.07 -2.47 0.14
C ASN A 133 -7.80 -2.80 -1.33
N ASP A 134 -6.68 -3.44 -1.60
CA ASP A 134 -6.38 -3.97 -2.93
C ASP A 134 -7.21 -5.20 -3.22
N SER A 135 -8.03 -5.13 -4.25
CA SER A 135 -8.72 -6.30 -4.80
C SER A 135 -8.35 -6.56 -6.26
N VAL A 136 -7.45 -5.77 -6.85
CA VAL A 136 -7.07 -5.89 -8.27
C VAL A 136 -6.40 -7.24 -8.51
N GLY A 137 -5.59 -7.72 -7.57
CA GLY A 137 -4.96 -9.05 -7.69
C GLY A 137 -5.92 -10.24 -7.49
N MET A 138 -7.15 -10.01 -7.02
CA MET A 138 -8.11 -11.09 -6.76
C MET A 138 -8.82 -11.59 -8.01
N VAL A 139 -8.84 -10.77 -9.07
CA VAL A 139 -9.38 -11.15 -10.38
C VAL A 139 -8.21 -11.46 -11.31
N TYR A 140 -8.23 -12.64 -11.93
CA TYR A 140 -7.16 -13.01 -12.85
C TYR A 140 -7.13 -12.07 -14.07
N GLY A 141 -5.94 -11.63 -14.46
CA GLY A 141 -5.72 -10.83 -15.67
C GLY A 141 -5.95 -9.33 -15.50
N THR A 142 -6.31 -8.84 -14.31
CA THR A 142 -6.35 -7.40 -14.01
C THR A 142 -5.02 -6.92 -13.41
N SER A 143 -4.62 -5.69 -13.73
CA SER A 143 -3.38 -5.09 -13.23
C SER A 143 -3.51 -3.59 -13.00
N TYR A 144 -2.98 -3.05 -11.89
CA TYR A 144 -2.87 -1.59 -11.72
C TYR A 144 -2.16 -0.90 -12.88
N GLY A 145 -1.22 -1.61 -13.51
CA GLY A 145 -0.51 -1.14 -14.68
C GLY A 145 -1.40 -0.79 -15.87
N ASP A 146 -2.59 -1.40 -15.96
CA ASP A 146 -3.55 -1.16 -17.04
C ASP A 146 -4.00 0.31 -17.11
N PHE A 147 -3.96 1.02 -15.98
CA PHE A 147 -4.30 2.44 -15.88
C PHE A 147 -3.09 3.32 -15.56
N ALA A 148 -2.21 2.86 -14.67
CA ALA A 148 -1.20 3.70 -14.04
C ALA A 148 -0.09 4.12 -15.01
N TRP A 149 0.40 3.22 -15.86
CA TRP A 149 1.61 3.47 -16.66
C TRP A 149 1.39 4.53 -17.74
N ASP A 150 0.34 4.38 -18.55
CA ASP A 150 0.01 5.34 -19.61
C ASP A 150 -0.40 6.70 -19.04
N THR A 151 -1.10 6.70 -17.91
CA THR A 151 -1.51 7.93 -17.22
C THR A 151 -0.29 8.67 -16.68
N TYR A 152 0.63 7.96 -16.02
CA TYR A 152 1.88 8.53 -15.53
C TYR A 152 2.73 9.08 -16.67
N ALA A 153 2.89 8.29 -17.74
CA ALA A 153 3.67 8.65 -18.92
C ALA A 153 3.02 9.73 -19.81
N LEU A 154 1.85 10.26 -19.42
CA LEU A 154 1.08 11.26 -20.15
C LEU A 154 0.68 10.82 -21.57
N VAL A 155 0.57 9.50 -21.80
CA VAL A 155 0.13 8.92 -23.07
C VAL A 155 -1.39 9.01 -23.22
N ALA A 156 -2.11 8.89 -22.10
CA ALA A 156 -3.56 9.01 -22.04
C ALA A 156 -3.99 9.68 -20.73
N THR A 157 -5.15 10.32 -20.73
CA THR A 157 -5.78 10.84 -19.53
C THR A 157 -6.37 9.72 -18.67
N PRO A 158 -6.57 9.94 -17.35
CA PRO A 158 -7.25 8.96 -16.50
C PRO A 158 -8.63 8.55 -17.04
N ALA A 159 -9.39 9.49 -17.61
CA ALA A 159 -10.72 9.23 -18.15
C ALA A 159 -10.68 8.28 -19.36
N GLU A 160 -9.75 8.52 -20.31
CA GLU A 160 -9.58 7.65 -21.48
C GLU A 160 -9.19 6.23 -21.08
N LYS A 161 -8.29 6.07 -20.10
CA LYS A 161 -7.90 4.74 -19.60
C LYS A 161 -9.06 4.02 -18.91
N ILE A 162 -9.84 4.74 -18.10
CA ILE A 162 -11.07 4.21 -17.47
C ILE A 162 -12.04 3.70 -18.53
N GLU A 163 -12.36 4.52 -19.53
CA GLU A 163 -13.29 4.15 -20.61
C GLU A 163 -12.77 2.94 -21.42
N GLN A 164 -11.47 2.89 -21.70
CA GLN A 164 -10.85 1.78 -22.43
C GLN A 164 -10.96 0.45 -21.68
N MET A 165 -10.66 0.45 -20.38
CA MET A 165 -10.50 -0.79 -19.61
C MET A 165 -11.78 -1.26 -18.92
N GLN A 166 -12.79 -0.39 -18.75
CA GLN A 166 -14.00 -0.74 -18.02
C GLN A 166 -14.66 -2.02 -18.54
N SER A 167 -14.81 -2.15 -19.87
CA SER A 167 -15.42 -3.34 -20.47
C SER A 167 -14.53 -4.59 -20.36
N VAL A 168 -13.21 -4.43 -20.41
CA VAL A 168 -12.24 -5.52 -20.27
C VAL A 168 -12.27 -6.08 -18.85
N TRP A 169 -12.17 -5.21 -17.85
CA TRP A 169 -12.20 -5.62 -16.44
C TRP A 169 -13.57 -6.20 -16.06
N GLN A 170 -14.67 -5.65 -16.55
CA GLN A 170 -16.00 -6.23 -16.31
C GLN A 170 -16.10 -7.65 -16.84
N ALA A 171 -15.58 -7.92 -18.04
CA ALA A 171 -15.60 -9.27 -18.61
C ALA A 171 -14.79 -10.28 -17.77
N LEU A 172 -13.65 -9.88 -17.20
CA LEU A 172 -12.84 -10.71 -16.31
C LEU A 172 -13.56 -10.98 -14.97
N ILE A 173 -14.19 -9.95 -14.40
CA ILE A 173 -15.00 -10.08 -13.18
C ILE A 173 -16.17 -11.03 -13.42
N ASP A 174 -16.87 -10.88 -14.54
CA ASP A 174 -18.01 -11.74 -14.90
C ASP A 174 -17.58 -13.20 -15.09
N ASP A 175 -16.38 -13.44 -15.59
CA ASP A 175 -15.83 -14.78 -15.75
C ASP A 175 -15.40 -15.40 -14.41
N ALA A 176 -14.74 -14.63 -13.55
CA ALA A 176 -14.32 -15.09 -12.22
C ALA A 176 -15.49 -15.45 -11.29
N ASN A 177 -16.69 -14.90 -11.54
CA ASN A 177 -17.90 -15.14 -10.75
C ASN A 177 -18.76 -16.33 -11.24
N LYS A 178 -18.33 -17.07 -12.26
CA LYS A 178 -19.03 -18.29 -12.73
C LYS A 178 -18.71 -19.52 -11.90
#